data_AF-A0A512JCZ9-F1
#
_entry.id   AF-A0A512JCZ9-F1
#
_cell.length_a   1.000
_cell.length_b   1.000
_cell.length_c   1.000
_cell.angle_alpha   90.00
_cell.angle_beta   90.00
_cell.angle_gamma   90.00
#
_symmetry.space_group_name_H-M   'P 1'
#
loop_
_entity.id
_entity.type
_entity.pdbx_description
1 polymer ?
#
loop_
_entity_poly.entity_id
_entity_poly.type
_entity_poly.pdbx_seq_one_letter_code
_entity_poly.pdbx_strand_id
1 'polypeptide(L)' 'MQMGRNAAALNTKRGEQADDYAARLRPVLIELQAEGITSVRRTAEALNERGVPTITGGQWHPTTVQRVLERLNSQVAQ' A
#
# COMPACT_ATOMS: atom_id res chain seq x y z
N MET A 1 9.10 -17.71 22.98
CA MET A 1 8.28 -16.60 22.46
C MET A 1 9.20 -15.46 22.04
N GLN A 2 9.68 -15.43 20.79
CA GLN A 2 10.45 -14.29 20.26
C GLN A 2 9.98 -14.03 18.83
N MET A 3 9.22 -12.95 18.68
CA MET A 3 8.63 -12.49 17.41
C MET A 3 9.74 -12.11 16.41
N GLY A 4 9.57 -12.57 15.16
CA GLY A 4 10.48 -12.32 14.05
C GLY A 4 10.62 -10.83 13.73
N ARG A 5 11.81 -10.28 14.00
CA ARG A 5 12.22 -8.91 13.65
C ARG A 5 13.17 -8.90 12.44
N ASN A 6 12.97 -9.80 11.47
CA ASN A 6 13.84 -9.94 10.29
C ASN A 6 13.10 -9.62 8.98
N ALA A 7 12.24 -8.60 8.97
CA ALA A 7 11.58 -8.11 7.75
C ALA A 7 11.97 -6.66 7.37
N ALA A 8 12.72 -5.95 8.22
CA ALA A 8 13.04 -4.54 8.00
C ALA A 8 14.21 -4.32 7.00
N ALA A 9 15.21 -5.21 6.98
CA ALA A 9 16.44 -5.00 6.20
C ALA A 9 16.30 -5.31 4.70
N LEU A 10 15.38 -6.20 4.30
CA LEU A 10 15.09 -6.47 2.88
C LEU A 10 14.13 -5.42 2.26
N ASN A 11 13.63 -4.49 3.06
CA ASN A 11 12.51 -3.60 2.76
C ASN A 11 12.92 -2.17 2.40
N THR A 12 14.21 -1.83 2.41
CA THR A 12 14.67 -0.45 2.13
C THR A 12 14.65 -0.15 0.64
N LYS A 13 15.22 -1.01 -0.21
CA LYS A 13 15.13 -0.87 -1.68
C LYS A 13 13.70 -1.04 -2.23
N ARG A 14 12.90 -1.90 -1.60
CA ARG A 14 11.46 -2.01 -1.87
C ARG A 14 10.67 -0.83 -1.30
N GLY A 15 11.21 -0.14 -0.31
CA GLY A 15 10.63 1.03 0.34
C GLY A 15 10.59 2.21 -0.62
N GLU A 16 11.74 2.59 -1.20
CA GLU A 16 11.81 3.70 -2.15
C GLU A 16 10.89 3.49 -3.36
N GLN A 17 10.86 2.28 -3.91
CA GLN A 17 9.91 1.94 -4.98
C GLN A 17 8.45 1.94 -4.50
N ALA A 18 8.21 1.57 -3.24
CA ALA A 18 6.89 1.64 -2.63
C ALA A 18 6.42 3.06 -2.36
N ASP A 19 7.31 3.99 -2.02
CA ASP A 19 7.00 5.38 -1.79
C ASP A 19 6.67 6.10 -3.12
N ASP A 20 7.47 5.87 -4.18
CA ASP A 20 7.16 6.38 -5.53
C ASP A 20 5.84 5.81 -6.04
N TYR A 21 5.62 4.50 -5.84
CA TYR A 21 4.38 3.85 -6.25
C TYR A 21 3.17 4.30 -5.43
N ALA A 22 3.35 4.55 -4.12
CA ALA A 22 2.31 5.11 -3.26
C ALA A 22 1.91 6.51 -3.72
N ALA A 23 2.87 7.33 -4.14
CA ALA A 23 2.58 8.63 -4.75
C ALA A 23 1.78 8.51 -6.05
N ARG A 24 2.09 7.51 -6.90
CA ARG A 24 1.31 7.22 -8.12
C ARG A 24 -0.09 6.68 -7.83
N LEU A 25 -0.26 5.91 -6.76
CA LEU A 25 -1.54 5.37 -6.33
C LEU A 25 -2.41 6.38 -5.58
N ARG A 26 -1.81 7.45 -5.06
CA ARG A 26 -2.52 8.49 -4.31
C ARG A 26 -3.82 8.96 -4.99
N PRO A 27 -3.84 9.32 -6.30
CA PRO A 27 -5.09 9.66 -6.99
C PRO A 27 -6.10 8.51 -7.02
N VAL A 28 -5.66 7.27 -7.27
CA VAL A 28 -6.54 6.09 -7.28
C VAL A 28 -7.14 5.85 -5.89
N LEU A 29 -6.34 6.00 -4.83
CA LEU A 29 -6.82 5.86 -3.45
C LEU A 29 -7.82 6.97 -3.09
N ILE A 30 -7.63 8.20 -3.59
CA ILE A 30 -8.57 9.31 -3.39
C ILE A 30 -9.89 9.03 -4.12
N GLU A 31 -9.86 8.52 -5.36
CA GLU A 31 -11.06 8.10 -6.08
C GLU A 31 -11.81 7.01 -5.31
N LEU A 32 -11.10 5.98 -4.87
CA LEU A 32 -11.70 4.90 -4.06
C LEU A 32 -12.32 5.45 -2.78
N GLN A 33 -11.66 6.37 -2.08
CA GLN A 33 -12.24 7.02 -0.91
C GLN A 33 -13.47 7.86 -1.24
N ALA A 34 -13.48 8.57 -2.38
CA ALA A 34 -14.63 9.32 -2.87
C ALA A 34 -15.81 8.41 -3.24
N GLU A 35 -15.55 7.18 -3.68
CA GLU A 35 -16.54 6.11 -3.88
C GLU A 35 -17.03 5.49 -2.55
N GLY A 36 -16.50 5.94 -1.40
CA GLY A 36 -16.83 5.41 -0.07
C GLY A 36 -16.00 4.19 0.35
N ILE A 37 -15.00 3.79 -0.45
CA ILE A 37 -14.09 2.69 -0.16
C ILE A 37 -12.98 3.20 0.78
N THR A 38 -13.26 3.17 2.08
CA THR A 38 -12.32 3.61 3.13
C THR A 38 -11.64 2.45 3.86
N SER A 39 -12.16 1.23 3.67
CA SER A 39 -11.61 0.03 4.30
C SER A 39 -10.39 -0.50 3.54
N VAL A 40 -9.30 -0.82 4.25
CA VAL A 40 -8.09 -1.45 3.70
C VAL A 40 -8.37 -2.71 2.88
N ARG A 41 -9.32 -3.54 3.34
CA ARG A 41 -9.73 -4.75 2.61
C ARG A 41 -10.40 -4.40 1.28
N ARG A 42 -11.39 -3.52 1.31
CA ARG A 42 -12.14 -3.07 0.13
C ARG A 42 -11.24 -2.36 -0.86
N THR A 43 -10.27 -1.59 -0.37
CA THR A 43 -9.25 -0.95 -1.19
C THR A 43 -8.40 -1.99 -1.91
N ALA A 44 -7.96 -3.05 -1.22
CA ALA A 44 -7.23 -4.15 -1.85
C ALA A 44 -8.06 -4.86 -2.93
N GLU A 45 -9.33 -5.17 -2.63
CA GLU A 45 -10.27 -5.77 -3.57
C GLU A 45 -10.44 -4.87 -4.80
N ALA A 46 -10.72 -3.59 -4.62
CA ALA A 46 -10.90 -2.64 -5.71
C ALA A 46 -9.63 -2.45 -6.56
N LEU A 47 -8.44 -2.45 -5.96
CA LEU A 47 -7.18 -2.39 -6.70
C LEU A 47 -6.95 -3.66 -7.54
N ASN A 48 -7.33 -4.84 -7.01
CA ASN A 48 -7.28 -6.09 -7.77
C ASN A 48 -8.32 -6.12 -8.89
N GLU A 49 -9.54 -5.66 -8.64
CA GLU A 49 -10.62 -5.57 -9.65
C GLU A 49 -10.26 -4.60 -10.77
N ARG A 50 -9.60 -3.47 -10.46
CA ARG A 50 -9.06 -2.53 -11.44
C ARG A 50 -7.83 -3.07 -12.19
N GLY A 51 -7.34 -4.27 -11.85
CA GLY A 51 -6.18 -4.88 -12.49
C GLY A 51 -4.87 -4.13 -12.23
N VAL A 52 -4.80 -3.36 -11.13
CA VAL A 52 -3.61 -2.59 -10.79
C VAL A 52 -2.55 -3.55 -10.21
N PRO A 53 -1.45 -3.83 -10.91
CA PRO A 53 -0.44 -4.77 -10.41
C PRO A 53 0.26 -4.17 -9.18
N THR A 54 0.63 -5.00 -8.21
CA THR A 54 1.58 -4.55 -7.18
C THR A 54 2.97 -4.35 -7.81
N ILE A 55 3.87 -3.66 -7.12
CA ILE A 55 5.29 -3.46 -7.55
C ILE A 55 5.97 -4.79 -7.91
N THR A 56 5.60 -5.87 -7.24
CA THR A 56 6.13 -7.22 -7.46
C THR A 56 5.29 -8.05 -8.44
N GLY A 57 4.28 -7.46 -9.09
CA GLY A 57 3.41 -8.14 -10.05
C GLY A 57 2.38 -9.10 -9.44
N GLY A 58 2.21 -9.08 -8.12
CA GLY A 58 1.23 -9.89 -7.39
C GLY A 58 -0.08 -9.14 -7.09
N GLN A 59 -0.99 -9.81 -6.40
CA GLN A 59 -2.26 -9.24 -5.93
C GLN A 59 -2.08 -8.33 -4.72
N TRP A 60 -3.00 -7.39 -4.58
CA TRP A 60 -3.15 -6.56 -3.39
C TRP A 60 -3.71 -7.36 -2.24
N HIS A 61 -2.98 -7.34 -1.12
CA HIS A 61 -3.43 -7.87 0.15
C HIS A 61 -3.74 -6.74 1.13
N PRO A 62 -4.74 -6.88 2.03
CA PRO A 62 -5.12 -5.84 2.99
C PRO A 62 -3.95 -5.36 3.87
N THR A 63 -3.07 -6.27 4.26
CA THR A 63 -1.85 -5.96 5.04
C THR A 63 -0.83 -5.13 4.25
N THR A 64 -0.80 -5.28 2.92
CA THR A 64 0.06 -4.47 2.05
C THR A 64 -0.52 -3.08 1.87
N VAL A 65 -1.85 -2.96 1.69
CA VAL A 65 -2.55 -1.68 1.63
C VAL A 65 -2.36 -0.90 2.93
N GLN A 66 -2.52 -1.55 4.09
CA GLN A 66 -2.32 -0.91 5.39
C GLN A 66 -0.94 -0.27 5.50
N ARG A 67 0.12 -1.01 5.14
CA ARG A 67 1.50 -0.50 5.13
C ARG A 67 1.71 0.67 4.18
N VAL A 68 1.04 0.67 3.02
CA VAL A 68 1.10 1.79 2.06
C VAL A 68 0.40 3.03 2.62
N LEU A 69 -0.78 2.85 3.24
CA LEU A 69 -1.50 3.96 3.87
C LEU A 69 -0.74 4.54 5.06
N GLU A 70 -0.13 3.71 5.90
CA GLU A 70 0.73 4.15 7.00
C GLU A 70 1.91 4.99 6.48
N ARG A 71 2.57 4.56 5.40
CA ARG A 71 3.66 5.32 4.76
C ARG A 71 3.19 6.65 4.18
N LEU A 72 2.06 6.67 3.47
CA LEU A 72 1.48 7.90 2.94
C LEU A 72 1.16 8.90 4.04
N ASN A 73 0.60 8.42 5.17
CA ASN A 73 0.32 9.28 6.31
C ASN A 73 1.60 9.82 6.96
N SER A 74 2.65 8.99 7.05
CA SER A 74 3.97 9.44 7.52
C SER A 74 4.64 10.43 6.56
N GLN A 75 4.47 10.31 5.24
CA GLN A 75 5.01 11.27 4.25
C GLN A 75 4.28 12.62 4.25
N VAL A 76 2.98 12.66 4.59
CA VAL A 76 2.24 13.92 4.73
C VAL A 76 2.62 14.64 6.03
N ALA A 77 3.13 13.91 7.04
CA ALA A 77 3.55 14.45 8.32
C ALA A 77 5.04 14.86 8.37
N GLN A 78 5.77 14.81 7.25
CA GLN A 78 7.20 15.17 7.13
C GLN A 78 7.38 16.52 6.42
#